data_AF-V6ML03-F1
#
_entry.id   AF-V6ML03-F1
#
_cell.length_a   1.000
_cell.length_b   1.000
_cell.length_c   1.000
_cell.angle_alpha   90.00
_cell.angle_beta   90.00
_cell.angle_gamma   90.00
#
_symmetry.space_group_name_H-M   'P 1'
#
loop_
_entity.id
_entity.type
_entity.pdbx_description
1 polymer ?
#
loop_
_entity_poly.entity_id
_entity_poly.type
_entity_poly.pdbx_seq_one_letter_code
_entity_poly.pdbx_strand_id
1 'polypeptide(L)'
;MAKRKHPSIQSYTAVAAADRRTKQLCKRILPQQIALIDHADVDEMAARSLLEAGVKAVINLSPFMTGHYPAEGALLLLRAGVPLFEWEQDPLQSPTDWIEALDGRYISIRDHVLFTYSTSEWNPLTALRPVTDEKIYAKRKEAHSRLDHTLSLFIDNTLQYAGREKDLFLKPLCPLRLKVQMTGKHVVVVVRGKHYKEDLTTLAPYIRECRPVLIGVDGGADALFESGYQPDLIVGDMDSISDRALLCGAEVVVHAFPDGSSPGKERVEQLGIPYQILPAPGTSEDVAMLLAFEQEAELIVTIGTHTNMIDFLEKGRKGMASTLLVRTKIGPKLVDAKGVSQLYQPRWSWKLWGWCLVAMLVPIGAALAINPVARHAAQMLWMQWRLWAF
;
A
#
# COMPACT_ATOMS: atom_id res chain seq x y z
N MET A 1 -9.81 51.56 -21.62
CA MET A 1 -10.77 50.64 -20.96
C MET A 1 -10.05 49.33 -20.66
N ALA A 2 -9.62 49.13 -19.41
CA ALA A 2 -8.96 47.91 -18.98
C ALA A 2 -9.99 46.77 -18.87
N LYS A 3 -9.80 45.69 -19.65
CA LYS A 3 -10.55 44.44 -19.50
C LYS A 3 -10.29 43.87 -18.11
N ARG A 4 -11.27 43.96 -17.22
CA ARG A 4 -11.31 43.19 -15.97
C ARG A 4 -11.30 41.70 -16.36
N LYS A 5 -10.22 40.99 -16.03
CA LYS A 5 -10.22 39.53 -15.98
C LYS A 5 -11.26 39.12 -14.94
N HIS A 6 -12.37 38.52 -15.37
CA HIS A 6 -13.23 37.80 -14.44
C HIS A 6 -12.40 36.68 -13.79
N PRO A 7 -12.41 36.52 -12.46
CA PRO A 7 -11.84 35.33 -11.85
C PRO A 7 -12.58 34.13 -12.44
N SER A 8 -11.86 33.20 -13.04
CA SER A 8 -12.43 31.95 -13.55
C SER A 8 -13.02 31.19 -12.37
N ILE A 9 -14.34 31.08 -12.30
CA ILE A 9 -15.04 30.23 -11.33
C ILE A 9 -14.50 28.81 -11.52
N GLN A 10 -13.83 28.26 -10.52
CA GLN A 10 -13.36 26.88 -10.57
C GLN A 10 -14.58 25.96 -10.50
N SER A 11 -14.85 25.26 -11.60
CA SER A 11 -15.94 24.30 -11.69
C SER A 11 -15.42 22.90 -11.97
N TYR A 12 -15.82 21.94 -11.14
CA TYR A 12 -15.48 20.53 -11.33
C TYR A 12 -16.74 19.76 -11.69
N THR A 13 -16.90 19.36 -12.95
CA THR A 13 -18.06 18.60 -13.43
C THR A 13 -17.63 17.23 -13.92
N ALA A 14 -18.21 16.17 -13.37
CA ALA A 14 -17.98 14.79 -13.79
C ALA A 14 -19.07 13.86 -13.23
N VAL A 15 -19.03 12.59 -13.65
CA VAL A 15 -19.78 11.52 -12.97
C VAL A 15 -19.17 11.31 -11.58
N ALA A 16 -20.02 11.21 -10.57
CA ALA A 16 -19.63 10.81 -9.22
C ALA A 16 -19.51 9.30 -9.15
N ALA A 17 -18.47 8.82 -8.46
CA ALA A 17 -18.40 7.45 -7.99
C ALA A 17 -18.32 7.49 -6.46
N ALA A 18 -19.24 6.79 -5.79
CA ALA A 18 -19.45 6.95 -4.36
C ALA A 18 -19.41 5.61 -3.62
N ASP A 19 -18.60 5.51 -2.57
CA ASP A 19 -18.60 4.33 -1.70
C ASP A 19 -18.21 4.73 -0.27
N ARG A 20 -18.82 4.06 0.72
CA ARG A 20 -18.42 4.24 2.13
C ARG A 20 -17.00 3.71 2.35
N ARG A 21 -16.60 2.65 1.63
CA ARG A 21 -15.25 2.09 1.72
C ARG A 21 -14.42 2.59 0.56
N THR A 22 -13.48 3.50 0.82
CA THR A 22 -12.55 4.02 -0.21
C THR A 22 -11.84 2.90 -0.96
N LYS A 23 -11.49 1.80 -0.29
CA LYS A 23 -10.89 0.62 -0.92
C LYS A 23 -11.79 0.01 -2.02
N GLN A 24 -13.10 -0.05 -1.82
CA GLN A 24 -14.03 -0.60 -2.82
C GLN A 24 -14.26 0.42 -3.95
N LEU A 25 -14.34 1.71 -3.62
CA LEU A 25 -14.42 2.78 -4.63
C LEU A 25 -13.27 2.70 -5.62
N CYS A 26 -12.03 2.61 -5.12
CA CYS A 26 -10.82 2.60 -5.94
C CYS A 26 -10.73 1.40 -6.91
N LYS A 27 -11.50 0.33 -6.69
CA LYS A 27 -11.56 -0.80 -7.63
C LYS A 27 -12.39 -0.52 -8.88
N ARG A 28 -13.33 0.44 -8.82
CA ARG A 28 -14.33 0.68 -9.89
C ARG A 28 -14.37 2.11 -10.41
N ILE A 29 -13.84 3.07 -9.66
CA ILE A 29 -13.80 4.48 -10.07
C ILE A 29 -12.94 4.64 -11.34
N LEU A 30 -13.45 5.41 -12.28
CA LEU A 30 -12.78 5.68 -13.55
C LEU A 30 -12.01 7.01 -13.48
N PRO A 31 -10.95 7.17 -14.29
CA PRO A 31 -10.24 8.44 -14.40
C PRO A 31 -11.20 9.60 -14.70
N GLN A 32 -10.90 10.77 -14.14
CA GLN A 32 -11.69 12.01 -14.27
C GLN A 32 -13.07 11.99 -13.59
N GLN A 33 -13.46 10.93 -12.88
CA GLN A 33 -14.64 10.95 -12.00
C GLN A 33 -14.37 11.73 -10.72
N ILE A 34 -15.44 12.20 -10.07
CA ILE A 34 -15.37 12.80 -8.73
C ILE A 34 -15.60 11.69 -7.71
N ALA A 35 -14.66 11.51 -6.79
CA ALA A 35 -14.76 10.53 -5.73
C ALA A 35 -15.61 11.09 -4.58
N LEU A 36 -16.65 10.36 -4.17
CA LEU A 36 -17.41 10.63 -2.95
C LEU A 36 -17.11 9.51 -1.94
N ILE A 37 -16.46 9.86 -0.84
CA ILE A 37 -16.01 8.91 0.18
C ILE A 37 -16.57 9.27 1.56
N ASP A 38 -16.62 8.30 2.46
CA ASP A 38 -16.85 8.51 3.88
C ASP A 38 -15.69 7.91 4.68
N HIS A 39 -14.60 8.68 4.78
CA HIS A 39 -13.35 8.18 5.34
C HIS A 39 -12.69 9.26 6.22
N ALA A 40 -12.87 9.15 7.53
CA ALA A 40 -12.20 10.03 8.48
C ALA A 40 -10.69 9.76 8.52
N ASP A 41 -9.89 10.82 8.64
CA ASP A 41 -8.42 10.72 8.71
C ASP A 41 -7.82 9.96 7.51
N VAL A 42 -8.13 10.40 6.29
CA VAL A 42 -7.68 9.75 5.05
C VAL A 42 -6.19 9.47 5.10
N ASP A 43 -5.85 8.19 5.09
CA ASP A 43 -4.47 7.71 5.17
C ASP A 43 -3.72 7.83 3.84
N GLU A 44 -2.42 7.59 3.88
CA GLU A 44 -1.55 7.62 2.69
C GLU A 44 -1.95 6.60 1.62
N MET A 45 -2.42 5.41 2.01
CA MET A 45 -2.75 4.34 1.07
C MET A 45 -4.04 4.63 0.31
N ALA A 46 -5.06 5.15 0.99
CA ALA A 46 -6.29 5.63 0.42
C ALA A 46 -6.02 6.78 -0.56
N ALA A 47 -5.20 7.76 -0.14
CA ALA A 47 -4.79 8.86 -1.00
C ALA A 47 -4.05 8.38 -2.26
N ARG A 48 -3.05 7.50 -2.13
CA ARG A 48 -2.34 6.92 -3.27
C ARG A 48 -3.26 6.17 -4.22
N SER A 49 -4.21 5.40 -3.69
CA SER A 49 -5.17 4.65 -4.52
C SER A 49 -6.08 5.59 -5.32
N LEU A 50 -6.52 6.71 -4.72
CA LEU A 50 -7.28 7.74 -5.43
C LEU A 50 -6.45 8.47 -6.49
N LEU A 51 -5.17 8.72 -6.20
CA LEU A 51 -4.23 9.32 -7.16
C LEU A 51 -3.94 8.39 -8.34
N GLU A 52 -3.66 7.12 -8.08
CA GLU A 52 -3.48 6.09 -9.10
C GLU A 52 -4.72 5.95 -10.00
N ALA A 53 -5.92 6.10 -9.43
CA ALA A 53 -7.16 6.09 -10.19
C ALA A 53 -7.40 7.37 -11.04
N GLY A 54 -6.64 8.44 -10.81
CA GLY A 54 -6.75 9.68 -11.60
C GLY A 54 -8.04 10.46 -11.36
N VAL A 55 -8.49 10.53 -10.10
CA VAL A 55 -9.72 11.25 -9.72
C VAL A 55 -9.63 12.75 -10.00
N LYS A 56 -10.77 13.36 -10.36
CA LYS A 56 -10.85 14.79 -10.70
C LYS A 56 -10.93 15.69 -9.47
N ALA A 57 -11.65 15.24 -8.44
CA ALA A 57 -11.79 15.88 -7.14
C ALA A 57 -12.29 14.85 -6.13
N VAL A 58 -12.14 15.13 -4.84
CA VAL A 58 -12.63 14.27 -3.76
C VAL A 58 -13.57 15.06 -2.86
N ILE A 59 -14.78 14.54 -2.68
CA ILE A 59 -15.73 14.98 -1.66
C ILE A 59 -15.70 13.93 -0.55
N ASN A 60 -15.46 14.35 0.68
CA ASN A 60 -15.48 13.47 1.84
C ASN A 60 -16.63 13.85 2.77
N LEU A 61 -17.43 12.85 3.15
CA LEU A 61 -18.53 13.00 4.12
C LEU A 61 -18.00 13.07 5.56
N SER A 62 -16.78 12.58 5.77
CA SER A 62 -16.03 12.69 7.02
C SER A 62 -14.87 13.70 6.91
N PRO A 63 -14.34 14.21 8.03
CA PRO A 63 -13.16 15.07 8.00
C PRO A 63 -11.94 14.37 7.41
N PHE A 64 -11.23 15.02 6.49
CA PHE A 64 -9.96 14.49 5.96
C PHE A 64 -8.89 14.35 7.05
N MET A 65 -8.97 15.18 8.10
CA MET A 65 -8.12 15.11 9.28
C MET A 65 -8.91 15.57 10.51
N THR A 66 -9.23 14.65 11.41
CA THR A 66 -9.94 14.89 12.67
C THR A 66 -9.06 15.67 13.65
N GLY A 67 -7.77 15.36 13.66
CA GLY A 67 -6.78 15.90 14.59
C GLY A 67 -6.40 14.92 15.73
N HIS A 68 -6.72 13.63 15.61
CA HIS A 68 -6.28 12.60 16.58
C HIS A 68 -4.82 12.16 16.38
N TYR A 69 -4.39 12.07 15.12
CA TYR A 69 -3.03 11.75 14.70
C TYR A 69 -2.74 12.47 13.36
N PRO A 70 -1.46 12.67 12.99
CA PRO A 70 -1.11 13.43 11.79
C PRO A 70 -1.25 12.58 10.52
N ALA A 71 -2.49 12.36 10.07
CA ALA A 71 -2.77 11.65 8.81
C ALA A 71 -2.17 12.39 7.59
N GLU A 72 -1.55 11.66 6.66
CA GLU A 72 -0.85 12.28 5.51
C GLU A 72 -1.69 12.35 4.22
N GLY A 73 -2.80 11.61 4.13
CA GLY A 73 -3.51 11.42 2.85
C GLY A 73 -4.06 12.72 2.25
N ALA A 74 -4.62 13.61 3.09
CA ALA A 74 -5.10 14.91 2.64
C ALA A 74 -4.00 15.76 1.99
N LEU A 75 -2.82 15.81 2.63
CA LEU A 75 -1.67 16.57 2.16
C LEU A 75 -1.11 15.99 0.86
N LEU A 76 -1.09 14.67 0.73
CA LEU A 76 -0.67 13.99 -0.50
C LEU A 76 -1.58 14.33 -1.68
N LEU A 77 -2.90 14.31 -1.48
CA LEU A 77 -3.87 14.67 -2.52
C LEU A 77 -3.75 16.14 -2.92
N LEU A 78 -3.63 17.07 -1.96
CA LEU A 78 -3.46 18.50 -2.24
C LEU A 78 -2.16 18.79 -3.01
N ARG A 79 -1.03 18.17 -2.61
CA ARG A 79 0.25 18.31 -3.31
C ARG A 79 0.23 17.79 -4.74
N ALA A 80 -0.58 16.77 -5.01
CA ALA A 80 -0.82 16.25 -6.35
C ALA A 80 -1.80 17.12 -7.18
N GLY A 81 -2.34 18.19 -6.60
CA GLY A 81 -3.26 19.11 -7.26
C GLY A 81 -4.71 18.64 -7.30
N VAL A 82 -5.10 17.64 -6.48
CA VAL A 82 -6.48 17.16 -6.41
C VAL A 82 -7.30 18.07 -5.48
N PRO A 83 -8.37 18.70 -5.98
CA PRO A 83 -9.27 19.52 -5.16
C PRO A 83 -10.02 18.67 -4.13
N LEU A 84 -10.04 19.14 -2.88
CA LEU A 84 -10.65 18.45 -1.76
C LEU A 84 -11.80 19.26 -1.15
N PHE A 85 -12.90 18.58 -0.87
CA PHE A 85 -14.11 19.17 -0.31
C PHE A 85 -14.64 18.30 0.83
N GLU A 86 -14.99 18.91 1.94
CA GLU A 86 -15.70 18.26 3.03
C GLU A 86 -17.18 18.61 2.96
N TRP A 87 -18.03 17.64 3.25
CA TRP A 87 -19.44 17.92 3.47
C TRP A 87 -19.62 18.70 4.78
N GLU A 88 -20.42 19.76 4.71
CA GLU A 88 -20.86 20.49 5.89
C GLU A 88 -22.13 19.81 6.41
N GLN A 89 -22.01 19.09 7.53
CA GLN A 89 -23.16 18.49 8.20
C GLN A 89 -24.10 19.60 8.70
N ASP A 90 -25.26 19.75 8.07
CA ASP A 90 -26.34 20.58 8.58
C ASP A 90 -27.04 19.82 9.73
N PRO A 91 -26.99 20.30 10.99
CA PRO A 91 -27.62 19.65 12.13
C PRO A 91 -29.14 19.47 11.99
N LEU A 92 -29.77 20.19 11.06
CA LEU A 92 -31.22 20.20 10.83
C LEU A 92 -31.66 19.27 9.69
N GLN A 93 -30.73 18.71 8.91
CA GLN A 93 -31.06 17.79 7.82
C GLN A 93 -30.95 16.33 8.28
N SER A 94 -31.96 15.53 7.92
CA SER A 94 -31.88 14.07 8.09
C SER A 94 -30.65 13.53 7.36
N PRO A 95 -29.96 12.50 7.88
CA PRO A 95 -28.84 11.88 7.18
C PRO A 95 -29.37 11.31 5.86
N THR A 96 -29.15 12.04 4.76
CA THR A 96 -29.36 11.50 3.43
C THR A 96 -28.18 10.60 3.14
N ASP A 97 -28.42 9.37 2.69
CA ASP A 97 -27.33 8.51 2.23
C ASP A 97 -26.80 9.05 0.90
N TRP A 98 -25.91 10.04 0.99
CA TRP A 98 -25.30 10.71 -0.15
C TRP A 98 -24.55 9.72 -1.05
N ILE A 99 -24.07 8.60 -0.49
CA ILE A 99 -23.39 7.56 -1.26
C ILE A 99 -24.36 6.96 -2.28
N GLU A 100 -25.50 6.45 -1.82
CA GLU A 100 -26.52 5.86 -2.71
C GLU A 100 -27.15 6.92 -3.62
N ALA A 101 -27.37 8.13 -3.10
CA ALA A 101 -28.04 9.19 -3.84
C ALA A 101 -27.21 9.74 -5.00
N LEU A 102 -25.88 9.73 -4.92
CA LEU A 102 -25.00 10.37 -5.90
C LEU A 102 -24.19 9.39 -6.75
N ASP A 103 -24.05 8.11 -6.38
CA ASP A 103 -23.29 7.15 -7.17
C ASP A 103 -23.78 7.07 -8.63
N GLY A 104 -22.86 7.20 -9.58
CA GLY A 104 -23.16 7.20 -11.02
C GLY A 104 -23.84 8.46 -11.55
N ARG A 105 -24.16 9.46 -10.71
CA ARG A 105 -24.82 10.70 -11.15
C ARG A 105 -23.82 11.70 -11.70
N TYR A 106 -24.29 12.53 -12.63
CA TYR A 106 -23.54 13.68 -13.12
C TYR A 106 -23.63 14.83 -12.12
N ILE A 107 -22.51 15.21 -11.54
CA ILE A 107 -22.42 16.26 -10.51
C ILE A 107 -21.49 17.38 -10.96
N SER A 108 -21.72 18.56 -10.40
CA SER A 108 -20.86 19.73 -10.60
C SER A 108 -20.60 20.41 -9.28
N ILE A 109 -19.35 20.73 -9.00
CA ILE A 109 -18.97 21.61 -7.90
C ILE A 109 -18.71 22.99 -8.49
N ARG A 110 -19.43 24.03 -8.07
CA ARG A 110 -19.25 25.42 -8.52
C ARG A 110 -19.30 26.33 -7.30
N ASP A 111 -18.28 27.17 -7.12
CA ASP A 111 -18.19 28.07 -5.95
C ASP A 111 -18.44 27.34 -4.62
N HIS A 112 -17.87 26.15 -4.48
CA HIS A 112 -18.02 25.26 -3.32
C HIS A 112 -19.45 24.75 -3.07
N VAL A 113 -20.39 24.89 -4.01
CA VAL A 113 -21.72 24.29 -3.93
C VAL A 113 -21.77 23.05 -4.83
N LEU A 114 -22.32 21.96 -4.30
CA LEU A 114 -22.58 20.73 -5.04
C LEU A 114 -23.90 20.85 -5.79
N PHE A 115 -23.88 20.57 -7.08
CA PHE A 115 -25.04 20.51 -7.96
C PHE A 115 -25.20 19.10 -8.52
N THR A 116 -26.44 18.65 -8.67
CA THR A 116 -26.77 17.43 -9.41
C THR A 116 -27.51 17.79 -10.69
N TYR A 117 -27.30 16.99 -11.73
CA TYR A 117 -28.03 17.13 -12.98
C TYR A 117 -29.30 16.27 -12.92
N SER A 118 -30.47 16.91 -12.93
CA SER A 118 -31.77 16.24 -12.99
C SER A 118 -32.68 16.99 -13.96
N THR A 119 -33.51 16.26 -14.71
CA THR A 119 -34.55 16.84 -15.58
C THR A 119 -34.05 17.98 -16.48
N SER A 120 -32.85 17.81 -17.05
CA SER A 120 -32.16 18.76 -17.94
C SER A 120 -31.59 20.04 -17.30
N GLU A 121 -31.65 20.19 -15.97
CA GLU A 121 -31.15 21.38 -15.25
C GLU A 121 -30.20 21.01 -14.10
N TRP A 122 -29.41 22.00 -13.67
CA TRP A 122 -28.49 21.87 -12.55
C TRP A 122 -29.15 22.36 -11.27
N ASN A 123 -29.46 21.44 -10.35
CA ASN A 123 -30.09 21.77 -9.08
C ASN A 123 -29.03 21.83 -7.97
N PRO A 124 -28.96 22.92 -7.18
CA PRO A 124 -28.08 22.98 -6.02
C PRO A 124 -28.55 21.97 -4.96
N LEU A 125 -27.62 21.21 -4.41
CA LEU A 125 -27.88 20.23 -3.35
C LEU A 125 -27.44 20.76 -2.00
N THR A 126 -26.15 21.08 -1.86
CA THR A 126 -25.58 21.49 -0.58
C THR A 126 -24.28 22.27 -0.76
N ALA A 127 -23.93 23.05 0.25
CA ALA A 127 -22.62 23.67 0.34
C ALA A 127 -21.56 22.63 0.74
N LEU A 128 -20.37 22.79 0.20
CA LEU A 128 -19.19 22.03 0.54
C LEU A 128 -18.16 23.00 1.12
N ARG A 129 -17.36 22.50 2.06
CA ARG A 129 -16.24 23.25 2.60
C ARG A 129 -14.96 22.88 1.84
N PRO A 130 -14.32 23.81 1.12
CA PRO A 130 -13.03 23.52 0.51
C PRO A 130 -11.99 23.23 1.60
N VAL A 131 -11.14 22.24 1.33
CA VAL A 131 -9.99 21.92 2.18
C VAL A 131 -8.76 22.55 1.54
N THR A 132 -8.09 23.41 2.30
CA THR A 132 -6.86 24.09 1.86
C THR A 132 -5.65 23.55 2.62
N ASP A 133 -4.47 23.79 2.07
CA ASP A 133 -3.20 23.46 2.73
C ASP A 133 -3.14 24.08 4.14
N GLU A 134 -3.51 25.36 4.31
CA GLU A 134 -3.45 26.04 5.61
C GLU A 134 -4.33 25.34 6.66
N LYS A 135 -5.53 24.91 6.28
CA LYS A 135 -6.44 24.19 7.18
C LYS A 135 -5.84 22.85 7.60
N ILE A 136 -5.27 22.10 6.66
CA ILE A 136 -4.62 20.81 6.94
C ILE A 136 -3.36 21.01 7.80
N TYR A 137 -2.55 22.04 7.55
CA TYR A 137 -1.39 22.37 8.38
C TYR A 137 -1.78 22.73 9.81
N ALA A 138 -2.86 23.51 10.01
CA ALA A 138 -3.38 23.83 11.33
C ALA A 138 -3.86 22.57 12.06
N LYS A 139 -4.61 21.70 11.37
CA LYS A 139 -5.06 20.41 11.91
C LYS A 139 -3.91 19.46 12.24
N ARG A 140 -2.85 19.45 11.43
CA ARG A 140 -1.64 18.67 11.68
C ARG A 140 -0.93 19.13 12.95
N LYS A 141 -0.87 20.45 13.20
CA LYS A 141 -0.30 21.01 14.43
C LYS A 141 -1.13 20.63 15.66
N GLU A 142 -2.46 20.70 15.55
CA GLU A 142 -3.39 20.22 16.58
C GLU A 142 -3.13 18.73 16.89
N ALA A 143 -3.06 17.90 15.85
CA ALA A 143 -2.79 16.47 15.97
C ALA A 143 -1.45 16.19 16.66
N HIS A 144 -0.40 16.92 16.31
CA HIS A 144 0.91 16.76 16.93
C HIS A 144 0.89 17.10 18.43
N SER A 145 0.12 18.12 18.83
CA SER A 145 -0.02 18.49 20.24
C SER A 145 -0.80 17.47 21.08
N ARG A 146 -1.67 16.67 20.45
CA ARG A 146 -2.45 15.61 21.11
C ARG A 146 -1.82 14.22 20.99
N LEU A 147 -0.81 14.07 20.12
CA LEU A 147 -0.25 12.79 19.75
C LEU A 147 0.20 11.99 20.97
N ASP A 148 0.90 12.61 21.93
CA ASP A 148 1.38 11.95 23.14
C ASP A 148 0.24 11.31 23.95
N HIS A 149 -0.89 12.01 24.09
CA HIS A 149 -2.06 11.49 24.77
C HIS A 149 -2.70 10.32 24.00
N THR A 150 -2.88 10.48 22.68
CA THR A 150 -3.41 9.42 21.81
C THR A 150 -2.52 8.18 21.85
N LEU A 151 -1.19 8.33 21.84
CA LEU A 151 -0.23 7.24 21.93
C LEU A 151 -0.24 6.58 23.31
N SER A 152 -0.37 7.35 24.40
CA SER A 152 -0.52 6.80 25.76
C SER A 152 -1.76 5.90 25.84
N LEU A 153 -2.91 6.37 25.38
CA LEU A 153 -4.14 5.57 25.35
C LEU A 153 -3.97 4.30 24.50
N PHE A 154 -3.28 4.41 23.37
CA PHE A 154 -2.99 3.28 22.52
C PHE A 154 -2.10 2.23 23.21
N ILE A 155 -1.09 2.67 23.97
CA ILE A 155 -0.22 1.80 24.77
C ILE A 155 -1.03 1.10 25.86
N ASP A 156 -1.85 1.85 26.61
CA ASP A 156 -2.69 1.29 27.67
C ASP A 156 -3.63 0.20 27.13
N ASN A 157 -4.31 0.48 26.00
CA ASN A 157 -5.15 -0.50 25.32
C ASN A 157 -4.34 -1.73 24.87
N THR A 158 -3.15 -1.50 24.30
CA THR A 158 -2.27 -2.58 23.83
C THR A 158 -1.86 -3.50 24.98
N LEU A 159 -1.43 -2.95 26.12
CA LEU A 159 -1.05 -3.74 27.29
C LEU A 159 -2.25 -4.47 27.91
N GLN A 160 -3.42 -3.80 27.98
CA GLN A 160 -4.64 -4.41 28.49
C GLN A 160 -5.09 -5.60 27.64
N TYR A 161 -5.13 -5.45 26.31
CA TYR A 161 -5.49 -6.53 25.39
C TYR A 161 -4.44 -7.65 25.40
N ALA A 162 -3.14 -7.31 25.42
CA ALA A 162 -2.08 -8.31 25.49
C ALA A 162 -2.17 -9.15 26.77
N GLY A 163 -2.48 -8.52 27.90
CA GLY A 163 -2.70 -9.21 29.17
C GLY A 163 -3.88 -10.18 29.14
N ARG A 164 -4.97 -9.83 28.43
CA ARG A 164 -6.16 -10.66 28.27
C ARG A 164 -5.95 -11.83 27.30
N GLU A 165 -5.18 -11.62 26.25
CA GLU A 165 -5.07 -12.56 25.13
C GLU A 165 -3.81 -13.44 25.16
N LYS A 166 -2.85 -13.17 26.06
CA LYS A 166 -1.55 -13.86 26.12
C LYS A 166 -1.64 -15.39 26.02
N ASP A 167 -2.62 -16.00 26.69
CA ASP A 167 -2.74 -17.47 26.77
C ASP A 167 -3.13 -18.10 25.43
N LEU A 168 -3.73 -17.31 24.53
CA LEU A 168 -4.06 -17.75 23.17
C LEU A 168 -2.81 -17.86 22.30
N PHE A 169 -1.81 -17.00 22.52
CA PHE A 169 -0.57 -16.96 21.74
C PHE A 169 0.49 -17.95 22.25
N LEU A 170 0.38 -18.38 23.51
CA LEU A 170 1.24 -19.42 24.09
C LEU A 170 0.93 -20.82 23.55
N LYS A 171 -0.29 -21.05 23.07
CA LYS A 171 -0.69 -22.33 22.47
C LYS A 171 -0.27 -22.37 20.99
N PRO A 172 0.10 -23.55 20.47
CA PRO A 172 0.32 -23.71 19.04
C PRO A 172 -0.99 -23.50 18.28
N LEU A 173 -0.88 -23.06 17.02
CA LEU A 173 -2.02 -22.95 16.13
C LEU A 173 -2.64 -24.32 15.84
N CYS A 174 -3.90 -24.32 15.39
CA CYS A 174 -4.53 -25.53 14.89
C CYS A 174 -3.69 -26.08 13.71
N PRO A 175 -3.29 -27.37 13.73
CA PRO A 175 -2.46 -27.93 12.68
C PRO A 175 -3.24 -27.97 11.36
N LEU A 176 -2.69 -27.32 10.34
CA LEU A 176 -3.19 -27.35 8.98
C LEU A 176 -2.40 -28.34 8.13
N ARG A 177 -3.07 -29.01 7.21
CA ARG A 177 -2.41 -29.90 6.24
C ARG A 177 -2.11 -29.10 4.98
N LEU A 178 -1.07 -28.26 5.05
CA LEU A 178 -0.62 -27.48 3.91
C LEU A 178 0.14 -28.37 2.91
N LYS A 179 -0.05 -28.12 1.62
CA LYS A 179 0.79 -28.66 0.55
C LYS A 179 2.14 -27.93 0.49
N VAL A 180 2.13 -26.63 0.80
CA VAL A 180 3.34 -25.80 0.85
C VAL A 180 4.24 -26.22 2.01
N GLN A 181 5.46 -26.65 1.71
CA GLN A 181 6.46 -27.01 2.72
C GLN A 181 7.35 -25.81 3.07
N MET A 182 7.31 -25.39 4.34
CA MET A 182 8.09 -24.26 4.87
C MET A 182 9.26 -24.69 5.76
N THR A 183 9.31 -25.94 6.21
CA THR A 183 10.34 -26.46 7.11
C THR A 183 11.74 -26.23 6.57
N GLY A 184 12.58 -25.53 7.34
CA GLY A 184 13.97 -25.24 6.96
C GLY A 184 14.11 -24.32 5.74
N LYS A 185 13.08 -23.55 5.39
CA LYS A 185 13.12 -22.57 4.29
C LYS A 185 12.93 -21.15 4.79
N HIS A 186 13.39 -20.19 4.00
CA HIS A 186 13.00 -18.80 4.15
C HIS A 186 11.56 -18.59 3.67
N VAL A 187 10.83 -17.73 4.36
CA VAL A 187 9.46 -17.33 4.05
C VAL A 187 9.42 -15.81 3.92
N VAL A 188 8.83 -15.30 2.85
CA VAL A 188 8.55 -13.86 2.67
C VAL A 188 7.06 -13.63 2.81
N VAL A 189 6.67 -12.88 3.83
CA VAL A 189 5.29 -12.48 4.10
C VAL A 189 5.07 -11.08 3.54
N VAL A 190 4.20 -10.96 2.54
CA VAL A 190 3.92 -9.70 1.85
C VAL A 190 2.56 -9.19 2.26
N VAL A 191 2.54 -7.95 2.76
CA VAL A 191 1.34 -7.18 3.11
C VAL A 191 1.31 -5.91 2.29
N ARG A 192 0.12 -5.49 1.86
CA ARG A 192 -0.07 -4.17 1.26
C ARG A 192 -0.09 -3.08 2.35
N GLY A 193 1.08 -2.66 2.83
CA GLY A 193 1.24 -1.51 3.74
C GLY A 193 1.99 -0.34 3.10
N LYS A 194 2.59 0.54 3.91
CA LYS A 194 3.41 1.65 3.37
C LYS A 194 4.68 1.12 2.69
N HIS A 195 5.04 1.73 1.55
CA HIS A 195 6.25 1.43 0.77
C HIS A 195 6.44 -0.03 0.29
N TYR A 196 5.37 -0.83 0.28
CA TYR A 196 5.49 -2.26 -0.06
C TYR A 196 6.00 -2.50 -1.49
N LYS A 197 5.63 -1.65 -2.47
CA LYS A 197 6.05 -1.79 -3.87
C LYS A 197 7.56 -1.58 -3.99
N GLU A 198 8.06 -0.53 -3.33
CA GLU A 198 9.46 -0.16 -3.30
C GLU A 198 10.29 -1.23 -2.58
N ASP A 199 9.84 -1.68 -1.40
CA ASP A 199 10.53 -2.70 -0.62
C ASP A 199 10.56 -4.06 -1.34
N LEU A 200 9.46 -4.45 -1.99
CA LEU A 200 9.40 -5.67 -2.80
C LEU A 200 10.34 -5.62 -4.00
N THR A 201 10.46 -4.46 -4.65
CA THR A 201 11.42 -4.24 -5.74
C THR A 201 12.86 -4.34 -5.24
N THR A 202 13.16 -3.75 -4.08
CA THR A 202 14.50 -3.84 -3.46
C THR A 202 14.86 -5.28 -3.08
N LEU A 203 13.89 -6.09 -2.67
CA LEU A 203 14.09 -7.51 -2.33
C LEU A 203 14.05 -8.47 -3.52
N ALA A 204 13.79 -7.99 -4.74
CA ALA A 204 13.74 -8.85 -5.93
C ALA A 204 14.99 -9.75 -6.13
N PRO A 205 16.24 -9.28 -5.89
CA PRO A 205 17.42 -10.14 -5.97
C PRO A 205 17.39 -11.29 -4.95
N TYR A 206 17.02 -10.98 -3.70
CA TYR A 206 16.89 -11.96 -2.63
C TYR A 206 15.83 -13.03 -2.95
N ILE A 207 14.66 -12.61 -3.44
CA ILE A 207 13.58 -13.54 -3.83
C ILE A 207 14.05 -14.45 -4.97
N ARG A 208 14.76 -13.92 -5.96
CA ARG A 208 15.25 -14.68 -7.11
C ARG A 208 16.34 -15.70 -6.75
N GLU A 209 17.25 -15.33 -5.85
CA GLU A 209 18.39 -16.14 -5.45
C GLU A 209 18.02 -17.18 -4.39
N CYS A 210 17.33 -16.77 -3.32
CA CYS A 210 16.96 -17.66 -2.23
C CYS A 210 15.73 -18.53 -2.55
N ARG A 211 14.88 -18.11 -3.50
CA ARG A 211 13.58 -18.75 -3.81
C ARG A 211 12.78 -19.09 -2.54
N PRO A 212 12.50 -18.10 -1.67
CA PRO A 212 11.74 -18.31 -0.46
C PRO A 212 10.28 -18.68 -0.77
N VAL A 213 9.58 -19.25 0.20
CA VAL A 213 8.12 -19.42 0.13
C VAL A 213 7.47 -18.04 0.22
N LEU A 214 6.61 -17.69 -0.73
CA LEU A 214 5.93 -16.41 -0.80
C LEU A 214 4.52 -16.51 -0.21
N ILE A 215 4.27 -15.80 0.88
CA ILE A 215 2.96 -15.71 1.52
C ILE A 215 2.36 -14.33 1.24
N GLY A 216 1.24 -14.28 0.52
CA GLY A 216 0.45 -13.06 0.33
C GLY A 216 -0.60 -12.92 1.41
N VAL A 217 -0.58 -11.82 2.17
CA VAL A 217 -1.56 -11.56 3.24
C VAL A 217 -2.55 -10.50 2.81
N ASP A 218 -3.85 -10.83 2.84
CA ASP A 218 -4.91 -9.95 2.36
C ASP A 218 -4.54 -9.40 0.95
N GLY A 219 -4.59 -8.08 0.75
CA GLY A 219 -4.17 -7.43 -0.51
C GLY A 219 -2.67 -7.55 -0.85
N GLY A 220 -1.85 -8.18 0.00
CA GLY A 220 -0.47 -8.53 -0.31
C GLY A 220 -0.35 -9.65 -1.35
N ALA A 221 -1.38 -10.48 -1.52
CA ALA A 221 -1.45 -11.43 -2.64
C ALA A 221 -1.52 -10.70 -3.99
N ASP A 222 -2.31 -9.62 -4.07
CA ASP A 222 -2.36 -8.77 -5.26
C ASP A 222 -1.00 -8.09 -5.52
N ALA A 223 -0.34 -7.61 -4.46
CA ALA A 223 0.98 -6.98 -4.56
C ALA A 223 2.05 -7.89 -5.15
N LEU A 224 2.07 -9.17 -4.74
CA LEU A 224 2.95 -10.19 -5.31
C LEU A 224 2.64 -10.38 -6.80
N PHE A 225 1.37 -10.58 -7.13
CA PHE A 225 0.92 -10.84 -8.49
C PHE A 225 1.22 -9.67 -9.44
N GLU A 226 0.94 -8.44 -9.01
CA GLU A 226 1.26 -7.20 -9.77
C GLU A 226 2.76 -7.04 -10.02
N SER A 227 3.59 -7.57 -9.14
CA SER A 227 5.05 -7.53 -9.26
C SER A 227 5.62 -8.73 -10.03
N GLY A 228 4.76 -9.56 -10.63
CA GLY A 228 5.16 -10.73 -11.43
C GLY A 228 5.52 -11.97 -10.62
N TYR A 229 5.19 -12.02 -9.32
CA TYR A 229 5.40 -13.17 -8.46
C TYR A 229 4.07 -13.90 -8.20
N GLN A 230 4.11 -15.24 -8.27
CA GLN A 230 2.99 -16.06 -7.86
C GLN A 230 3.14 -16.40 -6.37
N PRO A 231 2.15 -16.08 -5.50
CA PRO A 231 2.20 -16.52 -4.11
C PRO A 231 2.12 -18.05 -4.03
N ASP A 232 2.83 -18.65 -3.08
CA ASP A 232 2.69 -20.07 -2.75
C ASP A 232 1.48 -20.28 -1.83
N LEU A 233 1.27 -19.34 -0.90
CA LEU A 233 0.19 -19.35 0.07
C LEU A 233 -0.48 -17.98 0.16
N ILE A 234 -1.80 -17.96 0.27
CA ILE A 234 -2.59 -16.75 0.55
C ILE A 234 -3.24 -16.90 1.92
N VAL A 235 -3.07 -15.92 2.81
CA VAL A 235 -3.63 -15.91 4.16
C VAL A 235 -4.45 -14.65 4.39
N GLY A 236 -5.66 -14.76 4.93
CA GLY A 236 -6.39 -13.60 5.46
C GLY A 236 -7.88 -13.54 5.11
N ASP A 237 -8.36 -12.32 4.91
CA ASP A 237 -9.74 -12.03 4.48
C ASP A 237 -9.80 -11.96 2.95
N MET A 238 -10.55 -12.89 2.36
CA MET A 238 -10.62 -13.10 0.91
C MET A 238 -11.36 -11.97 0.19
N ASP A 239 -12.24 -11.22 0.87
CA ASP A 239 -12.93 -10.05 0.28
C ASP A 239 -11.99 -8.90 -0.08
N SER A 240 -10.81 -8.95 0.52
CA SER A 240 -9.79 -7.94 0.39
C SER A 240 -8.87 -8.15 -0.82
N ILE A 241 -9.02 -9.29 -1.52
CA ILE A 241 -8.13 -9.84 -2.57
C ILE A 241 -8.85 -9.85 -3.93
N SER A 242 -8.13 -9.64 -5.04
CA SER A 242 -8.72 -9.77 -6.38
C SER A 242 -8.94 -11.23 -6.79
N ASP A 243 -9.95 -11.46 -7.64
CA ASP A 243 -10.24 -12.80 -8.17
C ASP A 243 -9.05 -13.38 -8.95
N ARG A 244 -8.31 -12.52 -9.65
CA ARG A 244 -7.10 -12.92 -10.39
C ARG A 244 -6.01 -13.45 -9.46
N ALA A 245 -5.81 -12.80 -8.31
CA ALA A 245 -4.84 -13.27 -7.32
C ALA A 245 -5.34 -14.54 -6.62
N LEU A 246 -6.63 -14.66 -6.31
CA LEU A 246 -7.19 -15.88 -5.71
C LEU A 246 -7.13 -17.09 -6.65
N LEU A 247 -7.32 -16.88 -7.95
CA LEU A 247 -7.28 -17.91 -8.99
C LEU A 247 -5.87 -18.22 -9.50
N CYS A 248 -4.82 -17.62 -8.92
CA CYS A 248 -3.46 -17.83 -9.39
C CYS A 248 -2.90 -19.24 -9.08
N GLY A 249 -3.62 -20.07 -8.32
CA GLY A 249 -3.21 -21.44 -7.99
C GLY A 249 -2.42 -21.58 -6.69
N ALA A 250 -2.29 -20.50 -5.90
CA ALA A 250 -1.78 -20.55 -4.54
C ALA A 250 -2.69 -21.38 -3.63
N GLU A 251 -2.11 -21.98 -2.59
CA GLU A 251 -2.91 -22.60 -1.53
C GLU A 251 -3.55 -21.50 -0.67
N VAL A 252 -4.84 -21.64 -0.33
CA VAL A 252 -5.60 -20.58 0.36
C VAL A 252 -5.91 -20.98 1.81
N VAL A 253 -5.55 -20.12 2.74
CA VAL A 253 -5.89 -20.22 4.16
C VAL A 253 -6.77 -19.02 4.53
N VAL A 254 -8.04 -19.33 4.79
CA VAL A 254 -9.03 -18.35 5.24
C VAL A 254 -8.83 -18.13 6.73
N HIS A 255 -8.48 -16.90 7.09
CA HIS A 255 -8.41 -16.48 8.48
C HIS A 255 -9.84 -16.38 9.04
N ALA A 256 -10.11 -17.13 10.10
CA ALA A 256 -11.36 -17.08 10.83
C ALA A 256 -11.14 -16.52 12.23
N PHE A 257 -12.18 -15.89 12.76
CA PHE A 257 -12.24 -15.54 14.17
C PHE A 257 -12.12 -16.82 15.03
N PRO A 258 -11.75 -16.70 16.32
CA PRO A 258 -11.63 -17.86 17.20
C PRO A 258 -12.89 -18.71 17.34
N ASP A 259 -14.08 -18.15 17.06
CA ASP A 259 -15.36 -18.86 17.03
C ASP A 259 -15.61 -19.63 15.71
N GLY A 260 -14.69 -19.54 14.74
CA GLY A 260 -14.77 -20.19 13.44
C GLY A 260 -15.55 -19.40 12.39
N SER A 261 -16.12 -18.24 12.74
CA SER A 261 -16.75 -17.37 11.76
C SER A 261 -15.70 -16.72 10.85
N SER A 262 -15.98 -16.62 9.56
CA SER A 262 -15.09 -15.94 8.61
C SER A 262 -15.88 -15.25 7.50
N PRO A 263 -15.81 -13.91 7.38
CA PRO A 263 -16.46 -13.17 6.31
C PRO A 263 -16.03 -13.61 4.90
N GLY A 264 -14.73 -13.86 4.71
CA GLY A 264 -14.18 -14.24 3.41
C GLY A 264 -14.49 -15.66 2.94
N LYS A 265 -15.17 -16.48 3.76
CA LYS A 265 -15.48 -17.88 3.43
C LYS A 265 -16.45 -18.01 2.26
N GLU A 266 -17.52 -17.21 2.24
CA GLU A 266 -18.54 -17.28 1.19
C GLU A 266 -17.94 -17.00 -0.19
N ARG A 267 -17.00 -16.05 -0.27
CA ARG A 267 -16.32 -15.69 -1.52
C ARG A 267 -15.53 -16.86 -2.12
N VAL A 268 -14.75 -17.58 -1.31
CA VAL A 268 -13.95 -18.70 -1.83
C VAL A 268 -14.82 -19.90 -2.22
N GLU A 269 -15.96 -20.08 -1.54
CA GLU A 269 -16.95 -21.09 -1.91
C GLU A 269 -17.62 -20.75 -3.25
N GLN A 270 -18.01 -19.50 -3.47
CA GLN A 270 -18.59 -19.03 -4.73
C GLN A 270 -17.62 -19.18 -5.91
N LEU A 271 -16.31 -18.95 -5.68
CA LEU A 271 -15.27 -19.10 -6.70
C LEU A 271 -14.82 -20.57 -6.90
N GLY A 272 -15.29 -21.51 -6.07
CA GLY A 272 -14.92 -22.92 -6.15
C GLY A 272 -13.44 -23.21 -5.83
N ILE A 273 -12.81 -22.34 -5.02
CA ILE A 273 -11.39 -22.45 -4.70
C ILE A 273 -11.20 -23.37 -3.49
N PRO A 274 -10.28 -24.36 -3.52
CA PRO A 274 -9.99 -25.17 -2.35
C PRO A 274 -9.30 -24.32 -1.28
N TYR A 275 -9.81 -24.37 -0.04
CA TYR A 275 -9.30 -23.57 1.07
C TYR A 275 -9.21 -24.36 2.38
N GLN A 276 -8.40 -23.87 3.30
CA GLN A 276 -8.35 -24.31 4.70
C GLN A 276 -8.78 -23.17 5.61
N ILE A 277 -9.51 -23.46 6.68
CA ILE A 277 -9.90 -22.45 7.68
C ILE A 277 -8.92 -22.49 8.83
N LEU A 278 -8.41 -21.32 9.23
CA LEU A 278 -7.56 -21.17 10.41
C LEU A 278 -8.22 -20.22 11.43
N PRO A 279 -8.87 -20.77 12.46
CA PRO A 279 -9.35 -19.99 13.60
C PRO A 279 -8.16 -19.54 14.44
N ALA A 280 -7.90 -18.23 14.50
CA ALA A 280 -6.78 -17.69 15.25
C ALA A 280 -7.07 -16.26 15.74
N PRO A 281 -6.47 -15.82 16.86
CA PRO A 281 -6.55 -14.42 17.29
C PRO A 281 -5.58 -13.54 16.50
N GLY A 282 -5.90 -12.24 16.38
CA GLY A 282 -5.00 -11.22 15.84
C GLY A 282 -5.34 -10.73 14.43
N THR A 283 -4.38 -10.10 13.76
CA THR A 283 -4.49 -9.72 12.35
C THR A 283 -4.17 -10.91 11.43
N SER A 284 -4.60 -10.83 10.16
CA SER A 284 -4.14 -11.78 9.13
C SER A 284 -2.59 -11.80 9.01
N GLU A 285 -1.93 -10.66 9.25
CA GLU A 285 -0.46 -10.52 9.23
C GLU A 285 0.18 -11.35 10.35
N ASP A 286 -0.38 -11.24 11.57
CA ASP A 286 0.05 -12.00 12.74
C ASP A 286 -0.13 -13.50 12.53
N VAL A 287 -1.27 -13.91 11.97
CA VAL A 287 -1.60 -15.31 11.69
C VAL A 287 -0.68 -15.90 10.63
N ALA A 288 -0.36 -15.16 9.56
CA ALA A 288 0.56 -15.62 8.53
C ALA A 288 1.98 -15.84 9.11
N MET A 289 2.45 -14.92 9.95
CA MET A 289 3.75 -15.06 10.62
C MET A 289 3.78 -16.23 11.60
N LEU A 290 2.73 -16.41 12.41
CA LEU A 290 2.61 -17.56 13.31
C LEU A 290 2.55 -18.87 12.53
N LEU A 291 1.78 -18.93 11.44
CA LEU A 291 1.68 -20.13 10.61
C LEU A 291 3.05 -20.53 10.04
N ALA A 292 3.81 -19.58 9.51
CA ALA A 292 5.16 -19.83 9.02
C ALA A 292 6.10 -20.32 10.13
N PHE A 293 5.97 -19.75 11.34
CA PHE A 293 6.75 -20.15 12.50
C PHE A 293 6.43 -21.59 12.96
N GLU A 294 5.15 -21.94 13.07
CA GLU A 294 4.68 -23.27 13.48
C GLU A 294 4.99 -24.35 12.40
N GLN A 295 5.14 -23.95 11.13
CA GLN A 295 5.63 -24.81 10.04
C GLN A 295 7.16 -24.89 9.95
N GLU A 296 7.86 -24.47 11.01
CA GLU A 296 9.31 -24.56 11.16
C GLU A 296 10.12 -23.82 10.06
N ALA A 297 9.62 -22.68 9.58
CA ALA A 297 10.42 -21.78 8.74
C ALA A 297 11.77 -21.45 9.41
N GLU A 298 12.83 -21.36 8.62
CA GLU A 298 14.16 -20.98 9.11
C GLU A 298 14.22 -19.47 9.39
N LEU A 299 13.68 -18.68 8.47
CA LEU A 299 13.65 -17.22 8.52
C LEU A 299 12.32 -16.70 7.96
N ILE A 300 11.74 -15.71 8.62
CA ILE A 300 10.49 -15.05 8.21
C ILE A 300 10.83 -13.58 7.91
N VAL A 301 10.71 -13.18 6.65
CA VAL A 301 10.95 -11.82 6.18
C VAL A 301 9.62 -11.14 5.93
N THR A 302 9.34 -10.01 6.57
CA THR A 302 8.08 -9.27 6.38
C THR A 302 8.24 -8.04 5.50
N ILE A 303 7.33 -7.84 4.55
CA ILE A 303 7.27 -6.67 3.66
C ILE A 303 5.94 -5.95 3.86
N GLY A 304 5.99 -4.64 4.09
CA GLY A 304 4.79 -3.82 4.20
C GLY A 304 3.92 -4.10 5.43
N THR A 305 4.42 -4.82 6.44
CA THR A 305 3.68 -5.08 7.68
C THR A 305 3.41 -3.80 8.48
N HIS A 306 2.32 -3.81 9.25
CA HIS A 306 1.97 -2.72 10.17
C HIS A 306 2.64 -3.02 11.51
N THR A 307 3.55 -2.14 11.94
CA THR A 307 4.44 -2.45 13.09
C THR A 307 4.57 -1.31 14.09
N ASN A 308 4.03 -0.13 13.79
CA ASN A 308 4.06 1.02 14.69
C ASN A 308 2.64 1.52 15.01
N MET A 309 2.51 2.31 16.09
CA MET A 309 1.22 2.79 16.58
C MET A 309 0.43 3.60 15.55
N ILE A 310 1.12 4.42 14.74
CA ILE A 310 0.47 5.25 13.71
C ILE A 310 -0.13 4.37 12.62
N ASP A 311 0.57 3.33 12.16
CA ASP A 311 0.05 2.36 11.18
C ASP A 311 -1.27 1.71 11.66
N PHE A 312 -1.35 1.39 12.95
CA PHE A 312 -2.57 0.79 13.53
C PHE A 312 -3.70 1.80 13.71
N LEU A 313 -3.39 3.04 14.09
CA LEU A 313 -4.36 4.13 14.17
C LEU A 313 -4.96 4.42 12.78
N GLU A 314 -4.15 4.42 11.72
CA GLU A 314 -4.60 4.55 10.32
C GLU A 314 -5.59 3.44 9.93
N LYS A 315 -5.38 2.22 10.41
CA LYS A 315 -6.31 1.10 10.23
C LYS A 315 -7.53 1.15 11.17
N GLY A 316 -7.72 2.23 11.93
CA GLY A 316 -8.81 2.38 12.90
C GLY A 316 -8.68 1.47 14.13
N ARG A 317 -7.50 0.89 14.37
CA ARG A 317 -7.25 0.02 15.53
C ARG A 317 -6.77 0.85 16.72
N LYS A 318 -7.28 0.51 17.91
CA LYS A 318 -6.98 1.22 19.17
C LYS A 318 -5.80 0.63 19.96
N GLY A 319 -5.20 -0.44 19.45
CA GLY A 319 -4.05 -1.12 20.05
C GLY A 319 -3.45 -2.15 19.09
N MET A 320 -2.29 -2.71 19.45
CA MET A 320 -1.50 -3.65 18.63
C MET A 320 -1.09 -4.92 19.40
N ALA A 321 -1.95 -5.39 20.31
CA ALA A 321 -1.62 -6.47 21.25
C ALA A 321 -1.17 -7.78 20.57
N SER A 322 -1.92 -8.26 19.58
CA SER A 322 -1.58 -9.48 18.84
C SER A 322 -0.21 -9.37 18.18
N THR A 323 0.06 -8.25 17.50
CA THR A 323 1.33 -8.00 16.83
C THR A 323 2.49 -7.91 17.81
N LEU A 324 2.29 -7.28 18.97
CA LEU A 324 3.31 -7.25 20.03
C LEU A 324 3.62 -8.68 20.52
N LEU A 325 2.60 -9.48 20.81
CA LEU A 325 2.75 -10.85 21.32
C LEU A 325 3.40 -11.77 20.28
N VAL A 326 2.94 -11.74 19.04
CA VAL A 326 3.49 -12.56 17.94
C VAL A 326 4.95 -12.23 17.72
N ARG A 327 5.32 -10.96 17.55
CA ARG A 327 6.71 -10.55 17.32
C ARG A 327 7.62 -10.90 18.50
N THR A 328 7.09 -10.88 19.72
CA THR A 328 7.82 -11.36 20.91
C THR A 328 8.05 -12.86 20.86
N LYS A 329 7.06 -13.66 20.43
CA LYS A 329 7.17 -15.12 20.31
C LYS A 329 8.14 -15.56 19.21
N ILE A 330 8.10 -14.92 18.04
CA ILE A 330 8.84 -15.36 16.83
C ILE A 330 10.13 -14.58 16.58
N GLY A 331 10.46 -13.61 17.43
CA GLY A 331 11.55 -12.64 17.25
C GLY A 331 12.88 -13.21 16.74
N PRO A 332 13.39 -14.36 17.24
CA PRO A 332 14.65 -14.93 16.76
C PRO A 332 14.69 -15.30 15.27
N LYS A 333 13.52 -15.52 14.64
CA LYS A 333 13.39 -15.90 13.23
C LYS A 333 12.78 -14.80 12.37
N LEU A 334 12.47 -13.63 12.93
CA LEU A 334 11.75 -12.57 12.23
C LEU A 334 12.70 -11.45 11.79
N VAL A 335 12.65 -11.10 10.51
CA VAL A 335 13.34 -9.95 9.93
C VAL A 335 12.31 -9.02 9.28
N ASP A 336 12.28 -7.78 9.75
CA ASP A 336 11.40 -6.76 9.20
C ASP A 336 12.11 -6.01 8.06
N ALA A 337 11.63 -6.20 6.82
CA ALA A 337 12.19 -5.55 5.65
C ALA A 337 11.47 -4.23 5.30
N LYS A 338 10.57 -3.74 6.17
CA LYS A 338 9.92 -2.45 5.99
C LYS A 338 10.95 -1.32 5.91
N GLY A 339 10.94 -0.59 4.79
CA GLY A 339 11.87 0.51 4.54
C GLY A 339 13.28 0.07 4.14
N VAL A 340 13.49 -1.20 3.77
CA VAL A 340 14.79 -1.66 3.23
C VAL A 340 15.19 -0.87 1.99
N SER A 341 14.22 -0.40 1.21
CA SER A 341 14.40 0.52 0.08
C SER A 341 15.09 1.85 0.46
N GLN A 342 14.93 2.30 1.70
CA GLN A 342 15.58 3.52 2.21
C GLN A 342 17.03 3.27 2.63
N LEU A 343 17.35 2.05 3.07
CA LEU A 343 18.71 1.66 3.44
C LEU A 343 19.55 1.31 2.21
N TYR A 344 18.95 0.61 1.24
CA TYR A 344 19.63 0.11 0.05
C TYR A 344 19.30 0.97 -1.17
N GLN A 345 20.02 2.09 -1.31
CA GLN A 345 20.08 2.81 -2.58
C GLN A 345 21.35 2.41 -3.32
N PRO A 346 21.27 1.71 -4.47
CA PRO A 346 22.45 1.31 -5.22
C PRO A 346 23.23 2.57 -5.64
N ARG A 347 24.36 2.82 -4.97
CA ARG A 347 25.28 3.90 -5.35
C ARG A 347 26.00 3.46 -6.62
N TRP A 348 25.60 4.05 -7.74
CA TRP A 348 26.25 3.86 -9.04
C TRP A 348 27.73 4.22 -8.93
N SER A 349 28.60 3.21 -8.83
CA SER A 349 30.04 3.42 -8.75
C SER A 349 30.65 3.36 -10.15
N TRP A 350 30.88 4.54 -10.74
CA TRP A 350 31.65 4.67 -11.99
C TRP A 350 33.04 4.01 -11.91
N LYS A 351 33.57 3.78 -10.70
CA LYS A 351 34.83 3.07 -10.49
C LYS A 351 34.79 1.62 -10.96
N LEU A 352 33.67 0.91 -10.79
CA LEU A 352 33.52 -0.48 -11.26
C LEU A 352 33.60 -0.55 -12.79
N TRP A 353 32.94 0.37 -13.49
CA TRP A 353 33.07 0.51 -14.94
C TRP A 353 34.50 0.85 -15.37
N GLY A 354 35.19 1.72 -14.63
CA GLY A 354 36.61 2.01 -14.86
C GLY A 354 37.48 0.76 -14.75
N TRP A 355 37.29 -0.07 -13.71
CA TRP A 355 38.02 -1.32 -13.54
C TRP A 355 37.68 -2.36 -14.61
N CYS A 356 36.41 -2.49 -15.00
CA CYS A 356 36.01 -3.36 -16.11
C CYS A 356 36.66 -2.92 -17.43
N LEU A 357 36.72 -1.62 -17.69
CA LEU A 357 37.35 -1.07 -18.89
C LEU A 357 38.86 -1.30 -18.89
N VAL A 358 39.52 -1.09 -17.75
CA VAL A 358 40.95 -1.43 -17.59
C VAL A 358 41.18 -2.93 -17.80
N ALA A 359 40.37 -3.80 -17.19
CA ALA A 359 40.47 -5.24 -17.37
C ALA A 359 40.26 -5.67 -18.82
N MET A 360 39.38 -5.00 -19.56
CA MET A 360 39.17 -5.24 -20.99
C MET A 360 40.34 -4.76 -21.86
N LEU A 361 41.03 -3.69 -21.47
CA LEU A 361 42.18 -3.14 -22.20
C LEU A 361 43.48 -3.90 -21.95
N VAL A 362 43.64 -4.58 -20.80
CA VAL A 362 44.87 -5.31 -20.45
C VAL A 362 45.26 -6.38 -21.48
N PRO A 363 44.35 -7.28 -21.93
CA PRO A 363 44.68 -8.26 -22.97
C PRO A 363 45.05 -7.61 -24.30
N ILE A 364 44.39 -6.52 -24.68
CA ILE A 364 44.67 -5.77 -25.91
C ILE A 364 46.08 -5.16 -25.82
N GLY A 365 46.41 -4.53 -24.70
CA GLY A 365 47.74 -3.98 -24.43
C GLY A 365 48.83 -5.06 -24.47
N ALA A 366 48.58 -6.22 -23.85
CA ALA A 366 49.52 -7.35 -23.87
C ALA A 366 49.73 -7.89 -25.29
N ALA A 367 48.67 -8.02 -26.09
CA ALA A 367 48.75 -8.46 -27.48
C ALA A 367 49.58 -7.50 -28.35
N LEU A 368 49.41 -6.18 -28.18
CA LEU A 368 50.19 -5.15 -28.87
C LEU A 368 51.68 -5.13 -28.45
N ALA A 369 51.95 -5.46 -27.19
CA ALA A 369 53.31 -5.52 -26.66
C ALA A 369 54.07 -6.75 -27.18
N ILE A 370 53.44 -7.93 -27.16
CA ILE A 370 54.07 -9.21 -27.49
C ILE A 370 54.11 -9.45 -29.00
N ASN A 371 53.06 -9.08 -29.74
CA ASN A 371 52.93 -9.44 -31.15
C ASN A 371 53.29 -8.26 -32.07
N PRO A 372 54.41 -8.33 -32.82
CA PRO A 372 54.81 -7.26 -33.75
C PRO A 372 53.82 -7.06 -34.90
N VAL A 373 53.09 -8.09 -35.33
CA VAL A 373 52.05 -7.97 -36.38
C VAL A 373 50.87 -7.15 -35.88
N ALA A 374 50.42 -7.38 -34.64
CA ALA A 374 49.35 -6.60 -34.03
C ALA A 374 49.75 -5.12 -33.87
N ARG A 375 51.01 -4.86 -33.54
CA ARG A 375 51.56 -3.49 -33.44
C ARG A 375 51.54 -2.77 -34.79
N HIS A 376 51.97 -3.44 -35.87
CA HIS A 376 51.92 -2.86 -37.21
C HIS A 376 50.49 -2.63 -37.70
N ALA A 377 49.57 -3.56 -37.45
CA ALA A 377 48.15 -3.38 -37.77
C ALA A 377 47.54 -2.18 -37.02
N ALA A 378 47.81 -2.03 -35.72
CA ALA A 378 47.35 -0.89 -34.93
C ALA A 378 47.95 0.44 -35.41
N GLN A 379 49.23 0.46 -35.80
CA GLN A 379 49.87 1.64 -36.38
C GLN A 379 49.23 2.04 -37.71
N MET A 380 48.91 1.08 -38.59
CA MET A 380 48.21 1.37 -39.84
C MET A 380 46.80 1.91 -39.60
N LEU A 381 46.03 1.32 -38.68
CA LEU A 381 44.72 1.83 -38.27
C LEU A 381 44.82 3.24 -37.69
N TRP A 382 45.83 3.50 -36.85
CA TRP A 382 46.05 4.84 -36.29
C TRP A 382 46.39 5.87 -37.37
N MET A 383 47.22 5.52 -38.35
CA MET A 383 47.54 6.41 -39.46
C MET A 383 46.32 6.67 -40.35
N GLN A 384 45.52 5.64 -40.65
CA GLN A 384 44.27 5.82 -41.39
C GLN A 384 43.28 6.70 -40.62
N TRP A 385 43.14 6.49 -39.31
CA TRP A 385 42.23 7.30 -38.50
C TRP A 385 42.69 8.76 -38.43
N ARG A 386 44.00 9.00 -38.29
CA ARG A 386 44.59 10.35 -38.33
C ARG A 386 44.40 11.03 -39.68
N LEU A 387 44.43 10.29 -40.79
CA LEU A 387 44.16 10.78 -42.14
C LEU A 387 42.67 11.02 -42.43
N TRP A 388 41.78 10.53 -41.57
CA TRP A 388 40.33 10.67 -41.71
C TRP A 388 39.75 11.73 -40.75
N ALA A 389 40.42 11.96 -39.62
CA ALA A 389 40.04 12.95 -38.60
C ALA A 389 40.62 14.36 -38.87
N PHE A 390 41.51 14.49 -39.86
CA PHE A 390 41.97 15.73 -40.49
C PHE A 390 41.67 15.64 -41.98
#